data_AF-A0A2K3K016-F1
#
_entry.id   AF-A0A2K3K016-F1
#
_cell.length_a   1.000
_cell.length_b   1.000
_cell.length_c   1.000
_cell.angle_alpha   90.00
_cell.angle_beta   90.00
_cell.angle_gamma   90.00
#
_symmetry.space_group_name_H-M   'P 1'
#
loop_
_entity.id
_entity.type
_entity.pdbx_description
1 polymer ?
#
loop_
_entity_poly.entity_id
_entity_poly.type
_entity_poly.pdbx_seq_one_letter_code
_entity_poly.pdbx_strand_id
1 'polypeptide(L)'
;EFAEMESEVSNTEIFEKFTWKIENFSRLNVDKMYSEPFILGGYPWKILLFPKGIKKVEDDHLSIYLEAMQSARYQHDKFEKHKGGHRKHKGY
;
A
#
# COMPACT_ATOMS: atom_id res chain seq x y z
N GLU A 1 -34.69 37.96 -17.90
CA GLU A 1 -33.54 37.26 -18.51
C GLU A 1 -32.48 37.16 -17.44
N PHE A 2 -32.61 36.15 -16.57
CA PHE A 2 -31.80 35.99 -15.37
C PHE A 2 -30.98 34.72 -15.54
N ALA A 3 -29.67 34.87 -15.34
CA ALA A 3 -28.67 33.84 -15.52
C ALA A 3 -28.85 32.72 -14.48
N GLU A 4 -29.47 31.62 -14.89
CA GLU A 4 -29.27 30.31 -14.28
C GLU A 4 -28.02 29.70 -14.92
N MET A 5 -26.84 30.14 -14.47
CA MET A 5 -25.62 29.36 -14.63
C MET A 5 -25.66 28.28 -13.54
N GLU A 6 -26.37 27.19 -13.83
CA GLU A 6 -26.18 25.97 -13.07
C GLU A 6 -24.72 25.55 -13.21
N SER A 7 -24.08 25.36 -12.06
CA SER A 7 -22.71 24.90 -11.96
C SER A 7 -22.55 23.60 -12.74
N GLU A 8 -21.85 23.67 -13.86
CA GLU A 8 -21.33 22.48 -14.51
C GLU A 8 -20.30 21.85 -13.57
N VAL A 9 -20.79 20.98 -12.69
CA VAL A 9 -19.96 20.00 -11.99
C VAL A 9 -19.47 19.06 -13.08
N SER A 10 -18.36 19.43 -13.71
CA SER A 10 -17.60 18.53 -14.55
C SER A 10 -17.35 17.27 -13.72
N ASN A 11 -18.02 16.18 -14.05
CA ASN A 11 -17.84 14.84 -13.50
C ASN A 11 -16.44 14.33 -13.88
N THR A 12 -15.41 15.01 -13.38
CA THR A 12 -14.05 14.53 -13.41
C THR A 12 -14.02 13.45 -12.35
N GLU A 13 -14.15 12.19 -12.77
CA GLU A 13 -14.04 11.05 -11.87
C GLU A 13 -12.74 11.19 -11.07
N ILE A 14 -12.87 11.42 -9.76
CA ILE A 14 -11.71 11.53 -8.87
C ILE A 14 -11.22 10.10 -8.64
N PHE A 15 -10.28 9.66 -9.48
CA PHE A 15 -9.62 8.39 -9.29
C PHE A 15 -8.56 8.53 -8.19
N GLU A 16 -8.82 7.93 -7.04
CA GLU A 16 -7.80 7.79 -5.99
C GLU A 16 -6.70 6.83 -6.46
N LYS A 17 -5.44 7.22 -6.27
CA LYS A 17 -4.26 6.45 -6.70
C LYS A 17 -3.25 6.33 -5.58
N PHE A 18 -2.75 5.11 -5.39
CA PHE A 18 -1.57 4.83 -4.59
C PHE A 18 -0.42 4.37 -5.49
N THR A 19 0.81 4.81 -5.20
CA THR A 19 2.00 4.40 -5.95
C THR A 19 3.05 3.87 -4.98
N TRP A 20 3.48 2.63 -5.17
CA TRP A 20 4.57 2.02 -4.42
C TRP A 20 5.83 1.95 -5.28
N LYS A 21 6.83 2.77 -4.94
CA LYS A 21 8.14 2.75 -5.59
C LYS A 21 9.00 1.66 -4.95
N ILE A 22 9.55 0.78 -5.76
CA ILE A 22 10.49 -0.26 -5.33
C ILE A 22 11.85 0.03 -5.94
N GLU A 23 12.84 0.26 -5.08
CA GLU A 23 14.19 0.59 -5.51
C GLU A 23 15.04 -0.67 -5.67
N ASN A 24 15.99 -0.63 -6.60
CA ASN A 24 16.94 -1.73 -6.85
C ASN A 24 16.27 -3.10 -7.06
N PHE A 25 15.14 -3.12 -7.78
CA PHE A 25 14.30 -4.31 -7.95
C PHE A 25 15.08 -5.56 -8.40
N SER A 26 16.00 -5.43 -9.37
CA SER A 26 16.82 -6.53 -9.87
C SER A 26 17.77 -7.15 -8.84
N ARG A 27 18.03 -6.45 -7.73
CA ARG A 27 18.89 -6.91 -6.64
C ARG A 27 18.09 -7.49 -5.48
N LEU A 28 16.76 -7.52 -5.56
CA LEU A 28 15.92 -8.06 -4.50
C LEU A 28 16.09 -9.58 -4.42
N ASN A 29 16.56 -10.03 -3.26
CA ASN A 29 16.64 -11.45 -2.92
C ASN A 29 15.75 -11.77 -1.72
N VAL A 30 14.46 -11.48 -1.87
CA VAL A 30 13.43 -11.77 -0.88
C VAL A 30 12.32 -12.57 -1.52
N ASP A 31 11.72 -13.50 -0.76
CA ASP A 31 10.61 -14.31 -1.27
C ASP A 31 9.33 -13.47 -1.41
N LYS A 32 9.12 -12.52 -0.48
CA LYS A 32 7.98 -11.60 -0.50
C LYS A 32 8.28 -10.28 0.19
N MET A 33 7.54 -9.24 -0.16
CA MET A 33 7.57 -7.94 0.52
C MET A 33 6.19 -7.27 0.51
N TYR A 34 5.96 -6.38 1.48
CA TYR A 34 4.73 -5.61 1.62
C TYR A 34 4.99 -4.12 1.37
N SER A 35 4.01 -3.43 0.79
CA SER A 35 3.98 -1.97 0.81
C SER A 35 3.70 -1.46 2.22
N GLU A 36 3.89 -0.16 2.41
CA GLU A 36 3.23 0.55 3.50
C GLU A 36 1.70 0.46 3.34
N PRO A 37 0.93 0.36 4.44
CA PRO A 37 -0.51 0.46 4.39
C PRO A 37 -0.99 1.79 3.81
N PHE A 38 -2.08 1.77 3.06
CA PHE A 38 -2.71 2.96 2.47
C PHE A 38 -4.24 2.86 2.47
N ILE A 39 -4.92 4.01 2.34
CA ILE A 39 -6.37 4.08 2.23
C ILE A 39 -6.75 4.35 0.78
N LEU A 40 -7.68 3.57 0.24
CA LEU A 40 -8.26 3.79 -1.09
C LEU A 40 -9.73 3.36 -1.06
N GLY A 41 -10.62 4.24 -1.50
CA GLY A 41 -12.07 4.05 -1.42
C GLY A 41 -12.58 3.95 0.02
N GLY A 42 -11.87 4.55 0.99
CA GLY A 42 -12.21 4.48 2.42
C GLY A 42 -11.80 3.20 3.16
N TYR A 43 -11.15 2.25 2.48
CA TYR A 43 -10.71 0.98 3.07
C TYR A 43 -9.19 0.92 3.20
N PRO A 44 -8.65 0.30 4.27
CA PRO A 44 -7.22 0.09 4.43
C PRO A 44 -6.74 -1.12 3.63
N TRP A 45 -5.71 -0.88 2.82
CA TRP A 45 -5.08 -1.84 1.93
C TRP A 45 -3.58 -1.90 2.15
N LYS A 46 -2.98 -3.01 1.73
CA LYS A 46 -1.54 -3.11 1.47
C LYS A 46 -1.31 -3.97 0.22
N ILE A 47 -0.22 -3.72 -0.49
CA ILE A 47 0.21 -4.56 -1.61
C ILE A 47 1.17 -5.63 -1.07
N LEU A 48 0.99 -6.87 -1.49
CA LEU A 48 1.90 -7.99 -1.28
C LEU A 48 2.54 -8.38 -2.61
N LEU A 49 3.86 -8.39 -2.65
CA LEU A 49 4.67 -8.71 -3.81
C LEU A 49 5.49 -9.97 -3.57
N PHE A 50 5.53 -10.86 -4.56
CA PHE A 50 6.46 -11.98 -4.67
C PHE A 50 7.35 -11.75 -5.90
N PRO A 51 8.58 -11.23 -5.73
CA PRO A 51 9.47 -10.90 -6.84
C PRO A 51 9.82 -12.08 -7.76
N LYS A 52 9.80 -13.31 -7.22
CA LYS A 52 10.09 -14.57 -7.92
C LYS A 52 8.84 -15.43 -8.17
N GLY A 53 7.65 -14.85 -8.02
CA GLY A 53 6.39 -15.56 -8.14
C GLY A 53 6.09 -16.49 -6.96
N ILE A 54 4.90 -17.11 -6.98
CA ILE A 54 4.45 -18.04 -5.91
C ILE A 54 4.73 -19.50 -6.26
N LYS A 55 4.71 -19.85 -7.55
CA LYS A 55 4.89 -21.24 -8.01
C LYS A 55 6.35 -21.47 -8.39
N LYS A 56 7.05 -22.31 -7.62
CA LYS A 56 8.47 -22.66 -7.79
C LYS A 56 8.82 -23.41 -9.09
N VAL A 57 7.82 -23.76 -9.92
CA VAL A 57 8.03 -24.54 -11.14
C VAL A 57 8.30 -23.64 -12.34
N GLU A 58 7.89 -22.37 -12.26
CA GLU A 58 8.00 -21.39 -13.33
C GLU A 58 8.48 -20.05 -12.71
N ASP A 59 9.78 -19.97 -12.41
CA ASP A 59 10.44 -18.85 -11.71
C ASP A 59 10.50 -17.53 -12.53
N ASP A 60 9.79 -17.43 -13.65
CA ASP A 60 9.85 -16.31 -14.61
C ASP A 60 8.66 -15.34 -14.50
N HIS A 61 7.94 -15.37 -13.38
CA HIS A 61 6.76 -14.52 -13.18
C HIS A 61 6.82 -13.69 -11.90
N LEU A 62 6.41 -12.43 -12.01
CA LEU A 62 6.12 -11.56 -10.88
C LEU A 62 4.69 -11.81 -10.39
N SER A 63 4.47 -11.96 -9.08
CA SER A 63 3.12 -12.04 -8.52
C SER A 63 2.83 -10.89 -7.57
N ILE A 64 1.70 -10.21 -7.76
CA ILE A 64 1.27 -9.04 -6.97
C ILE A 64 -0.16 -9.26 -6.50
N TYR A 65 -0.42 -8.98 -5.23
CA TYR A 65 -1.72 -9.11 -4.59
C TYR A 65 -2.09 -7.82 -3.86
N LEU A 66 -3.38 -7.51 -3.82
CA LEU A 66 -3.95 -6.49 -2.95
C LEU A 66 -4.58 -7.20 -1.74
N GLU A 67 -4.14 -6.84 -0.53
CA GLU A 67 -4.63 -7.42 0.71
C GLU A 67 -5.43 -6.38 1.51
N ALA A 68 -6.69 -6.70 1.81
CA ALA A 68 -7.53 -5.90 2.70
C ALA A 68 -7.04 -6.06 4.14
N MET A 69 -6.86 -4.95 4.85
CA MET A 69 -6.47 -4.98 6.25
C MET A 69 -7.72 -4.93 7.14
N GLN A 70 -7.75 -5.75 8.18
CA GLN A 70 -8.73 -5.54 9.25
C GLN A 70 -8.46 -4.17 9.89
N SER A 71 -9.49 -3.33 10.01
CA SER A 71 -9.38 -1.98 10.55
C SER A 71 -8.69 -1.95 11.93
N ALA A 72 -8.98 -2.92 12.80
CA ALA A 72 -8.33 -3.06 14.10
C ALA A 72 -6.80 -3.27 14.01
N ARG A 73 -6.32 -4.05 13.02
CA ARG A 73 -4.89 -4.28 12.80
C ARG A 73 -4.18 -3.04 12.29
N TYR A 74 -4.81 -2.30 11.37
CA TYR A 74 -4.25 -1.05 10.88
C TYR A 74 -4.12 0.01 12.00
N GLN A 75 -5.12 0.12 12.87
CA GLN A 75 -5.02 1.02 14.02
C GLN A 75 -3.88 0.60 14.96
N HIS A 76 -3.77 -0.69 15.28
CA HIS A 76 -2.67 -1.21 16.11
C HIS A 76 -1.28 -0.91 15.54
N ASP A 77 -1.06 -1.19 14.25
CA ASP A 77 0.23 -0.92 13.58
C ASP A 77 0.54 0.58 13.55
N LYS A 78 -0.49 1.42 13.37
CA LYS A 78 -0.37 2.88 13.47
C LYS A 78 0.06 3.29 14.89
N PHE A 79 -0.56 2.73 15.93
CA PHE A 79 -0.22 3.05 17.32
C PHE A 79 1.20 2.60 17.71
N GLU A 80 1.64 1.43 17.28
CA GLU A 80 2.99 0.92 17.58
C GLU A 80 4.09 1.75 16.91
N LYS A 81 3.89 2.22 15.67
CA LYS A 81 4.84 3.12 14.99
C LYS A 81 5.05 4.43 15.76
N HIS A 82 4.02 4.97 16.41
CA HIS A 82 4.12 6.20 17.20
C HIS A 82 4.80 6.00 18.57
N LYS A 83 4.94 4.75 19.05
CA LYS A 83 5.71 4.41 20.26
C LYS A 83 7.18 4.07 20.00
N GLY A 84 7.57 3.87 18.74
CA GLY A 84 8.92 3.41 18.34
C GLY A 84 10.07 4.42 18.52
N GLY A 85 9.80 5.67 18.91
CA GLY A 85 10.83 6.71 19.05
C GLY A 85 11.79 6.56 20.24
N HIS A 86 11.62 5.57 21.11
CA HIS A 86 12.54 5.30 22.24
C HIS A 86 12.79 3.80 22.40
N ARG A 87 13.70 3.24 21.60
CA ARG A 87 14.37 1.98 21.97
C ARG A 87 15.85 2.25 22.18
N LYS A 88 16.24 2.38 23.44
CA LYS A 88 17.65 2.32 23.85
C LYS A 88 18.19 0.93 23.51
N HIS A 89 19.31 0.91 22.80
CA HIS A 89 20.19 -0.24 22.69
C HIS A 89 20.58 -0.71 24.11
N LYS A 90 20.25 -1.95 24.46
CA LYS A 90 21.05 -2.74 25.40
C LYS A 90 21.51 -3.98 24.65
N GLY A 91 22.81 -4.02 24.39
CA GLY A 91 23.48 -5.20 23.91
C GLY A 91 23.54 -6.29 24.97
N TYR A 92 23.69 -7.51 24.48
CA TYR A 92 24.50 -8.56 25.07
C TYR A 92 25.32 -9.16 23.92
#